data_AF-A0A7G8FS60-F1
#
_entry.id   AF-A0A7G8FS60-F1
#
_cell.length_a   1.000
_cell.length_b   1.000
_cell.length_c   1.000
_cell.angle_alpha   90.00
_cell.angle_beta   90.00
_cell.angle_gamma   90.00
#
_symmetry.space_group_name_H-M   'P 1'
#
loop_
_entity.id
_entity.type
_entity.pdbx_description
1 polymer ?
#
loop_
_entity_poly.entity_id
_entity_poly.type
_entity_poly.pdbx_seq_one_letter_code
_entity_poly.pdbx_strand_id
1 'polypeptide(L)' 'MADPSLDDLKATVEELSAYRDRLKDDVVAMGQKLKLPQKRIELTLSEHPELQRLEAVLAQLDEQIRSESNA' A
#
# COMPACT_ATOMS: atom_id res chain seq x y z
N MET A 1 21.20 -14.52 -8.65
CA MET A 1 20.87 -13.08 -8.51
C MET A 1 21.25 -12.70 -7.10
N ALA A 2 21.86 -11.53 -6.88
CA ALA A 2 22.15 -11.09 -5.52
C ALA A 2 20.83 -10.80 -4.80
N ASP A 3 20.72 -11.20 -3.54
CA ASP A 3 19.57 -10.83 -2.73
C ASP A 3 19.57 -9.31 -2.53
N PRO A 4 18.39 -8.66 -2.59
CA PRO A 4 18.28 -7.22 -2.39
C PRO A 4 18.82 -6.83 -1.01
N SER A 5 19.39 -5.62 -0.89
CA SER A 5 19.86 -5.16 0.42
C SER A 5 18.69 -4.70 1.29
N LEU A 6 18.91 -4.69 2.62
CA LEU A 6 17.95 -4.15 3.58
C LEU A 6 17.52 -2.71 3.25
N ASP A 7 18.44 -1.90 2.71
CA ASP A 7 18.15 -0.52 2.30
C ASP A 7 17.28 -0.48 1.03
N ASP A 8 17.48 -1.40 0.08
CA ASP A 8 16.63 -1.55 -1.10
C ASP A 8 15.20 -1.96 -0.71
N LEU A 9 15.06 -2.87 0.26
CA LEU A 9 13.76 -3.29 0.79
C LEU A 9 13.02 -2.12 1.44
N LYS A 10 13.70 -1.33 2.28
CA LYS A 10 13.12 -0.14 2.93
C LYS A 10 12.70 0.92 1.91
N ALA A 11 13.54 1.21 0.92
CA ALA A 11 13.20 2.14 -0.14
C ALA A 11 11.97 1.67 -0.94
N THR A 12 11.89 0.38 -1.25
CA THR A 12 10.74 -0.21 -1.93
C THR A 12 9.46 -0.09 -1.08
N VAL A 13 9.53 -0.32 0.24
CA VAL A 13 8.39 -0.14 1.16
C VAL A 13 7.92 1.30 1.17
N GLU A 14 8.84 2.27 1.18
CA GLU A 14 8.52 3.69 1.15
C GLU A 14 7.80 4.08 -0.16
N GLU A 15 8.33 3.66 -1.30
CA GLU A 15 7.74 3.91 -2.62
C GLU A 15 6.33 3.30 -2.76
N LEU A 16 6.17 2.03 -2.35
CA LEU A 16 4.88 1.33 -2.42
C LEU A 16 3.86 1.92 -1.44
N SER A 17 4.29 2.38 -0.26
CA SER A 17 3.42 3.05 0.69
C SER A 17 2.95 4.40 0.15
N ALA A 18 3.85 5.20 -0.44
CA ALA A 18 3.50 6.46 -1.07
C ALA A 18 2.52 6.25 -2.24
N TYR A 19 2.70 5.20 -3.03
CA TYR A 19 1.77 4.85 -4.10
C TYR A 19 0.38 4.44 -3.57
N ARG A 20 0.33 3.58 -2.55
CA ARG A 20 -0.92 3.18 -1.87
C ARG A 20 -1.69 4.40 -1.37
N ASP A 21 -1.00 5.35 -0.74
CA ASP A 21 -1.64 6.52 -0.14
C ASP A 21 -2.20 7.47 -1.22
N ARG A 22 -1.47 7.69 -2.32
CA ARG A 22 -2.00 8.44 -3.48
C ARG A 22 -3.23 7.78 -4.08
N LEU A 23 -3.23 6.45 -4.23
CA LEU A 23 -4.37 5.72 -4.76
C LEU A 23 -5.60 5.84 -3.84
N LYS A 24 -5.40 5.79 -2.51
CA LYS A 24 -6.47 6.04 -1.54
C LYS A 24 -7.04 7.44 -1.70
N ASP A 25 -6.18 8.45 -1.80
CA ASP A 25 -6.58 9.85 -1.97
C ASP A 25 -7.35 10.06 -3.29
N ASP A 26 -6.92 9.43 -4.38
CA ASP A 26 -7.59 9.51 -5.68
C ASP A 26 -9.01 8.91 -5.63
N VAL A 27 -9.18 7.76 -4.97
CA VAL A 27 -10.50 7.12 -4.77
C VAL A 27 -11.41 8.02 -3.94
N VAL A 28 -10.88 8.61 -2.86
CA VAL A 28 -11.64 9.54 -2.00
C VAL A 28 -12.04 10.79 -2.79
N ALA A 29 -11.09 11.42 -3.47
CA ALA A 29 -11.33 12.62 -4.26
C ALA A 29 -12.35 12.37 -5.37
N MET A 30 -12.29 11.21 -6.04
CA MET A 30 -13.27 10.82 -7.04
C MET A 30 -14.65 10.61 -6.41
N GLY A 31 -14.73 9.87 -5.30
CA GLY A 31 -15.99 9.62 -4.60
C GLY A 31 -16.68 10.91 -4.13
N GLN A 32 -15.89 11.86 -3.64
CA GLN A 32 -16.37 13.20 -3.25
C GLN A 32 -16.85 14.01 -4.45
N LYS A 33 -16.10 14.02 -5.57
CA LYS A 33 -16.50 14.68 -6.83
C LYS A 33 -17.83 14.13 -7.35
N LEU A 34 -18.06 12.82 -7.20
CA LEU A 34 -19.31 12.14 -7.56
C LEU A 34 -20.42 12.28 -6.51
N LYS A 35 -20.16 12.98 -5.39
CA LYS A 35 -21.09 13.15 -4.26
C LYS A 35 -21.59 11.81 -3.68
N LEU A 36 -20.73 10.78 -3.69
CA LEU A 36 -21.07 9.49 -3.09
C LEU A 36 -21.15 9.62 -1.56
N PRO A 37 -22.05 8.85 -0.91
CA PRO A 37 -22.05 8.75 0.54
C PRO A 37 -20.69 8.22 1.05
N GLN A 38 -20.20 8.77 2.16
CA GLN A 38 -18.92 8.38 2.76
C GLN A 38 -18.77 6.86 2.95
N LYS A 39 -19.83 6.19 3.44
CA LYS A 39 -19.86 4.72 3.61
C LYS A 39 -19.58 3.96 2.31
N ARG A 40 -19.99 4.49 1.15
CA ARG A 40 -19.69 3.85 -0.14
C ARG A 40 -18.23 4.04 -0.53
N ILE A 41 -17.65 5.21 -0.26
CA ILE A 41 -16.22 5.47 -0.50
C ILE A 41 -15.38 4.52 0.34
N GLU A 42 -15.72 4.36 1.62
CA GLU A 42 -15.05 3.42 2.53
C GLU A 42 -15.16 1.97 2.04
N LEU A 43 -16.35 1.54 1.60
CA LEU A 43 -16.53 0.22 1.02
C LEU A 43 -15.64 0.03 -0.21
N THR A 44 -15.65 1.00 -1.14
CA THR A 44 -14.81 0.97 -2.34
C THR A 44 -13.32 0.89 -2.00
N LEU A 45 -12.85 1.63 -0.99
CA LEU A 45 -11.46 1.54 -0.51
C LEU A 45 -11.15 0.14 0.04
N SER A 46 -12.03 -0.42 0.87
CA SER A 46 -11.84 -1.75 1.48
C SER A 46 -11.86 -2.91 0.48
N GLU A 47 -12.65 -2.78 -0.59
CA GLU A 47 -12.81 -3.78 -1.64
C GLU A 47 -11.90 -3.51 -2.84
N HIS A 48 -11.07 -2.46 -2.80
CA HIS A 48 -10.23 -2.08 -3.94
C HIS A 48 -9.13 -3.14 -4.17
N PRO A 49 -9.16 -3.89 -5.29
CA PRO A 49 -8.27 -5.03 -5.48
C PRO A 49 -6.79 -4.67 -5.44
N GLU A 50 -6.43 -3.50 -5.98
CA GLU A 50 -5.05 -3.03 -5.98
C GLU A 50 -4.58 -2.59 -4.59
N LEU A 51 -5.46 -1.99 -3.78
CA LEU A 51 -5.08 -1.58 -2.41
C LEU A 51 -4.86 -2.82 -1.54
N GLN A 52 -5.73 -3.82 -1.66
CA GLN A 52 -5.55 -5.10 -0.98
C GLN A 52 -4.23 -5.79 -1.38
N ARG A 53 -3.90 -5.76 -2.68
CA ARG A 53 -2.64 -6.31 -3.17
C ARG A 53 -1.42 -5.55 -2.63
N LEU A 54 -1.47 -4.22 -2.64
CA LEU A 54 -0.40 -3.38 -2.09
C LEU A 54 -0.20 -3.64 -0.59
N GLU A 55 -1.29 -3.75 0.18
CA GLU A 55 -1.22 -4.06 1.61
C GLU A 55 -0.60 -5.44 1.87
N ALA A 56 -0.95 -6.45 1.08
CA ALA A 56 -0.34 -7.78 1.19
C ALA A 56 1.16 -7.78 0.86
N VAL A 57 1.58 -7.07 -0.20
CA VAL A 57 3.00 -6.96 -0.58
C VAL A 57 3.79 -6.20 0.47
N LEU A 58 3.26 -5.07 0.97
CA LEU A 58 3.89 -4.30 2.03
C LEU A 58 4.08 -5.13 3.31
N ALA A 59 3.08 -5.91 3.71
CA ALA A 59 3.19 -6.80 4.86
C ALA A 59 4.27 -7.87 4.66
N GLN A 60 4.42 -8.40 3.44
CA GLN A 60 5.49 -9.35 3.11
C GLN A 60 6.88 -8.70 3.19
N LEU A 61 7.03 -7.48 2.67
CA LEU A 61 8.30 -6.76 2.70
C LEU A 61 8.69 -6.35 4.13
N ASP A 62 7.73 -5.95 4.95
CA ASP A 62 7.96 -5.65 6.37
C ASP A 62 8.45 -6.90 7.13
N GLU A 63 7.90 -8.07 6.83
CA GLU A 63 8.34 -9.33 7.43
C GLU A 63 9.76 -9.71 6.97
N GLN A 64 10.09 -9.49 5.69
CA GLN A 64 11.46 -9.68 5.18
C GLN A 64 12.46 -8.75 5.89
N ILE A 65 12.12 -7.47 6.03
CA ILE A 65 12.94 -6.48 6.77
C ILE A 65 13.17 -6.92 8.21
N ARG A 66 12.14 -7.42 8.90
CA ARG A 66 12.26 -7.93 10.29
C ARG A 66 13.13 -9.18 10.37
N SER A 67 12.99 -10.10 9.42
CA SER A 67 13.83 -11.30 9.33
C SER A 67 15.30 -10.93 9.15
N GLU A 68 15.61 -10.01 8.23
CA GLU A 68 16.98 -9.59 7.93
C GLU A 68 17.59 -8.70 9.02
N SER A 69 16.78 -7.92 9.74
CA SER A 69 17.28 -7.08 10.85
C SER A 69 17.59 -7.86 12.12
N ASN A 70 17.05 -9.08 12.25
CA ASN A 70 17.28 -9.99 13.38
C ASN A 70 18.36 -11.05 13.10
N ALA A 71 18.92 -11.06 11.88
CA ALA A 71 19.98 -11.97 11.43
C ALA A 71 21.37 -11.34 11.64
#